data_AF-A0A1Y1X5A5-F1
#
_entry.id   AF-A0A1Y1X5A5-F1
#
_cell.length_a   1.000
_cell.length_b   1.000
_cell.length_c   1.000
_cell.angle_alpha   90.00
_cell.angle_beta   90.00
_cell.angle_gamma   90.00
#
_symmetry.space_group_name_H-M   'P 1'
#
loop_
_entity.id
_entity.type
_entity.pdbx_description
1 polymer ?
#
loop_
_entity_poly.entity_id
_entity_poly.type
_entity_poly.pdbx_seq_one_letter_code
_entity_poly.pdbx_strand_id
1 'polypeptide(L)'
;MSLNDSILKFNPKKRPKSPEDSFFNQGDEEFSRIWNTKYFCIENEEPLENDEKNDYIKCNLLPSCLSLKFLTIEDYEAHYSLTHKYYCSICNVTLMTERLLNIHLQEVHDSFFEILSSRKNMYQCLIQDCEEKFKDSKERKQHLIEKHNFSKQTNVNGLIKKRIKKYKD
;
A
#
# COMPACT_ATOMS: atom_id res chain seq x y z
N MET A 1 -30.34 -21.53 -42.31
CA MET A 1 -29.29 -20.62 -42.84
C MET A 1 -28.23 -20.48 -41.76
N SER A 2 -27.02 -20.97 -42.04
CA SER A 2 -25.90 -21.01 -41.11
C SER A 2 -25.31 -19.62 -40.94
N LEU A 3 -25.19 -19.13 -39.71
CA LEU A 3 -24.49 -17.89 -39.38
C LEU A 3 -23.00 -18.23 -39.23
N ASN A 4 -22.18 -17.72 -40.17
CA ASN A 4 -20.74 -17.87 -40.17
C ASN A 4 -20.12 -16.95 -39.10
N ASP A 5 -19.88 -17.48 -37.91
CA ASP A 5 -19.00 -16.88 -36.90
C ASP A 5 -17.54 -16.99 -37.36
N SER A 6 -17.09 -16.00 -38.14
CA SER A 6 -15.69 -15.84 -38.48
C SER A 6 -14.97 -15.18 -37.31
N ILE A 7 -14.42 -16.01 -36.42
CA ILE A 7 -13.54 -15.60 -35.33
C ILE A 7 -12.37 -14.83 -35.94
N LEU A 8 -12.31 -13.51 -35.70
CA LEU A 8 -11.17 -12.67 -36.06
C LEU A 8 -9.94 -13.20 -35.31
N LYS A 9 -9.08 -13.95 -36.02
CA LYS A 9 -7.80 -14.42 -35.48
C LYS A 9 -6.88 -13.21 -35.26
N PHE A 10 -6.71 -12.82 -34.00
CA PHE A 10 -5.72 -11.83 -33.61
C PHE A 10 -4.31 -12.33 -33.98
N ASN A 11 -3.65 -11.62 -34.88
CA ASN A 11 -2.29 -11.93 -35.31
C ASN A 11 -1.38 -10.72 -35.04
N PRO A 12 -0.71 -10.66 -33.87
CA PRO A 12 0.11 -9.52 -33.49
C PRO A 12 1.34 -9.42 -34.40
N LYS A 13 1.54 -8.26 -35.02
CA LYS A 13 2.74 -7.95 -35.80
C LYS A 13 3.51 -6.83 -35.11
N LYS A 14 4.84 -7.00 -34.99
CA LYS A 14 5.73 -5.94 -34.54
C LYS A 14 5.71 -4.80 -35.57
N ARG A 15 5.35 -3.59 -35.14
CA ARG A 15 5.47 -2.37 -35.94
C ARG A 15 6.54 -1.50 -35.28
N PRO A 16 7.79 -1.52 -35.79
CA PRO A 16 8.81 -0.60 -35.30
C PRO A 16 8.38 0.82 -35.62
N LYS A 17 8.49 1.68 -34.63
CA LYS A 17 8.15 3.11 -34.66
C LYS A 17 9.42 3.87 -34.31
N SER A 18 9.71 4.97 -35.00
CA SER A 18 10.89 5.77 -34.62
C SER A 18 10.62 6.45 -33.27
N PRO A 19 11.67 6.78 -32.50
CA PRO A 19 11.51 7.49 -31.23
C PRO A 19 10.75 8.81 -31.35
N GLU A 20 10.79 9.46 -32.51
CA GLU A 20 10.11 10.73 -32.80
C GLU A 20 8.72 10.54 -33.45
N ASP A 21 8.22 9.30 -33.56
CA ASP A 21 6.91 9.02 -34.15
C ASP A 21 5.79 9.58 -33.26
N SER A 22 4.82 10.27 -33.86
CA SER A 22 3.71 10.91 -33.16
C SER A 22 2.87 9.95 -32.30
N PHE A 23 2.99 8.64 -32.53
CA PHE A 23 2.44 7.60 -31.65
C PHE A 23 2.86 7.77 -30.19
N PHE A 24 4.07 8.28 -29.91
CA PHE A 24 4.59 8.44 -28.55
C PHE A 24 4.21 9.76 -27.89
N ASN A 25 3.82 10.80 -28.64
CA ASN A 25 3.55 12.14 -28.14
C ASN A 25 2.65 12.18 -26.89
N GLN A 26 1.53 11.45 -26.89
CA GLN A 26 0.62 11.42 -25.74
C GLN A 26 1.30 10.81 -24.50
N GLY A 27 2.05 9.73 -24.68
CA GLY A 27 2.79 9.09 -23.61
C GLY A 27 3.93 9.97 -23.08
N ASP A 28 4.62 10.68 -23.98
CA ASP A 28 5.71 11.58 -23.63
C ASP A 28 5.20 12.83 -22.88
N GLU A 29 4.04 13.37 -23.27
CA GLU A 29 3.37 14.45 -22.54
C GLU A 29 2.93 14.02 -21.14
N GLU A 30 2.32 12.83 -21.02
CA GLU A 30 1.90 12.28 -19.72
C GLU A 30 3.11 11.96 -18.83
N PHE A 31 4.15 11.35 -19.40
CA PHE A 31 5.40 11.07 -18.70
C PHE A 31 6.06 12.36 -18.22
N SER A 32 6.12 13.40 -19.06
CA SER A 32 6.66 14.71 -18.69
C SER A 32 5.88 15.36 -17.55
N ARG A 33 4.53 15.28 -17.57
CA ARG A 33 3.69 15.77 -16.46
C ARG A 33 3.97 15.01 -15.17
N ILE A 34 4.06 13.68 -15.23
CA ILE A 34 4.36 12.83 -14.06
C ILE A 34 5.77 13.13 -13.53
N TRP A 35 6.76 13.28 -14.41
CA TRP A 35 8.13 13.64 -14.05
C TRP A 35 8.16 14.98 -13.31
N ASN A 36 7.56 16.02 -13.90
CA ASN A 36 7.52 17.36 -13.33
C ASN A 36 6.65 17.48 -12.07
N THR A 37 5.66 16.61 -11.88
CA THR A 37 4.80 16.68 -10.69
C THR A 37 5.31 15.80 -9.54
N LYS A 38 6.00 14.69 -9.85
CA LYS A 38 6.40 13.68 -8.87
C LYS A 38 7.90 13.71 -8.53
N TYR A 39 8.75 14.19 -9.44
CA TYR A 39 10.22 14.15 -9.30
C TYR A 39 10.89 15.53 -9.33
N PHE A 40 10.14 16.62 -9.52
CA PHE A 40 10.66 18.00 -9.49
C PHE A 40 11.25 18.40 -8.12
N CYS A 41 10.93 17.68 -7.05
CA CYS A 41 11.53 17.90 -5.74
C CYS A 41 13.00 17.45 -5.62
N ILE A 42 13.62 16.93 -6.69
CA ILE A 42 14.97 16.35 -6.62
C ILE A 42 16.06 17.29 -7.16
N GLU A 43 15.76 18.30 -7.99
CA GLU A 43 16.84 19.09 -8.62
C GLU A 43 16.66 20.62 -8.69
N ASN A 44 15.66 21.24 -8.04
CA ASN A 44 15.66 22.71 -7.90
C ASN A 44 15.28 23.14 -6.49
N GLU A 45 16.28 23.57 -5.72
CA GLU A 45 16.11 24.61 -4.71
C GLU A 45 15.73 25.92 -5.42
N GLU A 46 14.48 26.01 -5.90
CA GLU A 46 13.84 27.32 -6.03
C GLU A 46 13.01 27.52 -4.75
N PRO A 47 13.41 28.46 -3.88
CA PRO A 47 12.69 28.71 -2.65
C PRO A 47 11.30 29.22 -3.03
N LEU A 48 10.27 28.45 -2.68
CA LEU A 48 8.90 28.94 -2.73
C LEU A 48 8.85 30.20 -1.85
N GLU A 49 8.77 31.37 -2.49
CA GLU A 49 8.62 32.65 -1.82
C GLU A 49 7.26 32.71 -1.11
N ASN A 50 7.26 32.32 0.17
CA ASN A 50 6.54 32.89 1.31
C ASN A 50 6.58 31.95 2.52
N ASP A 51 7.77 31.46 2.89
CA ASP A 51 7.96 30.89 4.22
C ASP A 51 8.12 32.04 5.22
N GLU A 52 6.99 32.52 5.76
CA GLU A 52 6.99 32.88 7.17
C GLU A 52 7.70 31.74 7.89
N LYS A 53 8.87 31.99 8.47
CA LYS A 53 9.69 31.01 9.17
C LYS A 53 8.81 30.21 10.13
N ASN A 54 8.26 29.10 9.65
CA ASN A 54 7.47 28.22 10.47
C ASN A 54 8.51 27.43 11.23
N ASP A 55 8.80 27.85 12.45
CA ASP A 55 9.70 27.18 13.39
C ASP A 55 9.13 25.82 13.87
N TYR A 56 8.40 25.11 13.02
CA TYR A 56 7.73 23.86 13.35
C TYR A 56 7.59 22.93 12.14
N ILE A 57 7.71 21.64 12.43
CA ILE A 57 7.59 20.53 11.49
C ILE A 57 6.09 20.15 11.38
N LYS A 58 5.63 19.84 10.16
CA LYS A 58 4.25 19.40 9.87
C LYS A 58 4.26 17.96 9.36
N CYS A 59 3.22 17.19 9.67
CA CYS A 59 3.00 15.86 9.09
C CYS A 59 1.93 15.91 7.99
N ASN A 60 2.27 15.42 6.79
CA ASN A 60 1.40 15.45 5.61
C ASN A 60 0.93 14.05 5.14
N LEU A 61 1.17 13.00 5.94
CA LEU A 61 0.94 11.60 5.53
C LEU A 61 -0.51 11.14 5.67
N LEU A 62 -1.25 11.72 6.61
CA LEU A 62 -2.66 11.40 6.86
C LEU A 62 -3.47 12.67 7.05
N PRO A 63 -4.75 12.70 6.63
CA PRO A 63 -5.64 13.84 6.89
C PRO A 63 -5.74 14.19 8.39
N SER A 64 -5.65 13.18 9.27
CA SER A 64 -5.66 13.37 10.72
C SER A 64 -4.42 14.07 11.28
N CYS A 65 -3.36 14.18 10.48
CA CYS A 65 -2.07 14.73 10.90
C CYS A 65 -1.83 16.15 10.37
N LEU A 66 -2.65 16.61 9.42
CA LEU A 66 -2.48 17.92 8.76
C LEU A 66 -2.57 19.12 9.72
N SER A 67 -3.27 18.97 10.84
CA SER A 67 -3.37 20.01 11.88
C SER A 67 -2.25 19.94 12.94
N LEU A 68 -1.42 18.89 12.92
CA LEU A 68 -0.36 18.70 13.91
C LEU A 68 0.86 19.55 13.54
N LYS A 69 1.40 20.22 14.55
CA LYS A 69 2.61 21.06 14.46
C LYS A 69 3.58 20.62 15.55
N PHE A 70 4.81 20.31 15.18
CA PHE A 70 5.85 19.82 16.07
C PHE A 70 6.98 20.84 16.15
N LEU A 71 7.37 21.24 17.36
CA LEU A 71 8.44 22.24 17.55
C LEU A 71 9.83 21.60 17.53
N THR A 72 9.92 20.31 17.88
CA THR A 72 11.16 19.55 17.95
C THR A 72 11.14 18.38 16.98
N ILE A 73 12.33 17.90 16.61
CA ILE A 73 12.48 16.71 15.77
C ILE A 73 12.02 15.48 16.55
N GLU A 74 12.34 15.41 17.84
CA GLU A 74 12.01 14.30 18.73
C GLU A 74 10.48 14.09 18.83
N ASP A 75 9.71 15.18 18.95
CA ASP A 75 8.24 15.09 18.98
C ASP A 75 7.67 14.56 17.65
N TYR A 76 8.25 14.98 16.53
CA TYR A 76 7.86 14.51 15.21
C TYR A 76 8.23 13.04 14.99
N GLU A 77 9.42 12.60 15.42
CA GLU A 77 9.86 11.21 15.32
C GLU A 77 9.02 10.27 16.18
N ALA A 78 8.66 10.71 17.40
CA ALA A 78 7.76 9.97 18.28
C ALA A 78 6.37 9.83 17.65
N HIS A 79 5.85 10.91 17.08
CA HIS A 79 4.61 10.88 16.30
C HIS A 79 4.71 9.87 15.15
N TYR A 80 5.70 10.03 14.28
CA TYR A 80 5.91 9.16 13.13
C TYR A 80 6.02 7.68 13.52
N SER A 81 6.77 7.39 14.59
CA SER A 81 6.96 6.04 15.09
C SER A 81 5.67 5.37 15.55
N LEU A 82 4.73 6.16 16.12
CA LEU A 82 3.46 5.66 16.63
C LEU A 82 2.36 5.61 15.55
N THR A 83 2.37 6.53 14.60
CA THR A 83 1.26 6.70 13.64
C THR A 83 1.59 6.22 12.22
N HIS A 84 2.85 6.29 11.80
CA HIS A 84 3.25 6.08 10.40
C HIS A 84 4.25 4.95 10.19
N LYS A 85 4.89 4.45 11.24
CA LYS A 85 5.96 3.42 11.14
C LYS A 85 5.55 2.17 10.35
N TYR A 86 4.33 1.68 10.55
CA TYR A 86 3.80 0.51 9.83
C TYR A 86 2.47 0.85 9.14
N TYR A 87 2.51 1.92 8.36
CA TYR A 87 1.36 2.47 7.66
C TYR A 87 1.20 1.90 6.25
N CYS A 88 -0.05 1.56 5.87
CA CYS A 88 -0.41 1.23 4.50
C CYS A 88 -0.92 2.47 3.76
N SER A 89 -0.18 2.90 2.72
CA SER A 89 -0.54 4.04 1.89
C SER A 89 -1.73 3.83 0.95
N ILE A 90 -2.21 2.59 0.79
CA ILE A 90 -3.32 2.25 -0.11
C ILE A 90 -4.67 2.42 0.60
N CYS A 91 -4.79 1.95 1.84
CA CYS A 91 -6.03 1.99 2.61
C CYS A 91 -5.97 2.85 3.88
N ASN A 92 -4.85 3.52 4.10
CA ASN A 92 -4.60 4.43 5.21
C ASN A 92 -4.70 3.77 6.60
N VAL A 93 -4.37 2.47 6.71
CA VAL A 93 -4.40 1.73 7.98
C VAL A 93 -2.99 1.67 8.55
N THR A 94 -2.84 1.97 9.84
CA THR A 94 -1.61 1.75 10.61
C THR A 94 -1.69 0.42 11.35
N LEU A 95 -0.67 -0.42 11.16
CA LEU A 95 -0.53 -1.74 11.80
C LEU A 95 0.44 -1.64 12.98
N MET A 96 0.41 -2.65 13.86
CA MET A 96 1.21 -2.62 15.09
C MET A 96 2.66 -3.07 14.88
N THR A 97 2.90 -3.88 13.83
CA THR A 97 4.22 -4.44 13.52
C THR A 97 4.44 -4.48 12.02
N GLU A 98 5.71 -4.57 11.62
CA GLU A 98 6.10 -4.73 10.22
C GLU A 98 5.52 -6.01 9.60
N ARG A 99 5.56 -7.13 10.33
CA ARG A 99 4.97 -8.40 9.87
C ARG A 99 3.49 -8.26 9.57
N LEU A 100 2.73 -7.57 10.42
CA LEU A 100 1.31 -7.33 10.17
C LEU A 100 1.09 -6.44 8.93
N LEU A 101 1.93 -5.43 8.70
CA LEU A 101 1.87 -4.62 7.48
C LEU A 101 2.16 -5.47 6.23
N ASN A 102 3.19 -6.30 6.26
CA ASN A 102 3.55 -7.17 5.13
C ASN A 102 2.43 -8.19 4.83
N ILE A 103 1.87 -8.81 5.86
CA ILE A 103 0.73 -9.73 5.70
C ILE A 103 -0.50 -8.97 5.21
N HIS A 104 -0.74 -7.74 5.67
CA HIS A 104 -1.82 -6.90 5.19
C HIS A 104 -1.70 -6.61 3.69
N LEU A 105 -0.51 -6.19 3.22
CA LEU A 105 -0.27 -5.93 1.80
C LEU A 105 -0.58 -7.16 0.95
N GLN A 106 -0.18 -8.35 1.41
CA GLN A 106 -0.47 -9.60 0.71
C GLN A 106 -1.96 -9.99 0.78
N GLU A 107 -2.58 -10.03 1.97
CA GLU A 107 -3.94 -10.56 2.13
C GLU A 107 -5.07 -9.59 1.78
N VAL A 108 -4.74 -8.31 1.58
CA VAL A 108 -5.72 -7.23 1.32
C VAL A 108 -5.48 -6.56 -0.01
N HIS A 109 -4.22 -6.29 -0.38
CA HIS A 109 -3.89 -5.47 -1.55
C HIS A 109 -3.30 -6.26 -2.73
N ASP A 110 -2.84 -7.50 -2.52
CA ASP A 110 -2.38 -8.35 -3.61
C ASP A 110 -3.57 -9.05 -4.29
N SER A 111 -3.90 -8.57 -5.50
CA SER A 111 -4.95 -9.14 -6.35
C SER A 111 -4.74 -10.63 -6.70
N PHE A 112 -3.51 -11.14 -6.63
CA PHE A 112 -3.21 -12.55 -6.89
C PHE A 112 -3.35 -13.43 -5.66
N PHE A 113 -3.52 -12.86 -4.47
CA PHE A 113 -3.51 -13.62 -3.23
C PHE A 113 -4.59 -14.71 -3.20
N GLU A 114 -5.80 -14.39 -3.64
CA GLU A 114 -6.91 -15.36 -3.69
C GLU A 114 -6.59 -16.54 -4.62
N ILE A 115 -6.01 -16.27 -5.80
CA ILE A 115 -5.63 -17.31 -6.77
C ILE A 115 -4.47 -18.16 -6.23
N LEU A 116 -3.50 -17.54 -5.57
CA LEU A 116 -2.35 -18.25 -5.01
C LEU A 116 -2.73 -19.09 -3.79
N SER A 117 -3.56 -18.55 -2.90
CA SER A 117 -4.04 -19.24 -1.70
C SER A 117 -4.89 -20.47 -2.02
N SER A 118 -5.53 -20.51 -3.20
CA SER A 118 -6.24 -21.71 -3.67
C SER A 118 -5.31 -22.87 -4.05
N ARG A 119 -4.03 -22.58 -4.35
CA ARG A 119 -3.05 -23.56 -4.87
C ARG A 119 -1.97 -23.91 -3.86
N LYS A 120 -1.62 -23.00 -2.95
CA LYS A 120 -0.56 -23.18 -1.94
C LYS A 120 -0.90 -22.46 -0.65
N ASN A 121 -0.25 -22.86 0.44
CA ASN A 121 -0.44 -22.25 1.76
C ASN A 121 0.12 -20.82 1.75
N MET A 122 -0.78 -19.84 1.77
CA MET A 122 -0.44 -18.41 1.69
C MET A 122 -0.67 -17.66 3.00
N TYR A 123 -1.55 -18.15 3.88
CA TYR A 123 -1.89 -17.46 5.12
C TYR A 123 -0.75 -17.62 6.12
N GLN A 124 -0.08 -16.54 6.49
CA GLN A 124 1.09 -16.60 7.38
C GLN A 124 0.70 -16.41 8.85
N CYS A 125 1.49 -16.96 9.77
CA CYS A 125 1.37 -16.63 11.20
C CYS A 125 1.64 -15.14 11.46
N LEU A 126 0.93 -14.56 12.42
CA LEU A 126 0.98 -13.12 12.73
C LEU A 126 2.10 -12.73 13.70
N ILE A 127 2.77 -13.71 14.31
CA ILE A 127 3.88 -13.50 15.23
C ILE A 127 5.18 -13.32 14.43
N GLN A 128 6.04 -12.40 14.88
CA GLN A 128 7.28 -12.01 14.19
C GLN A 128 8.19 -13.23 13.94
N ASP A 129 8.38 -14.05 14.98
CA ASP A 129 9.32 -15.18 14.97
C ASP A 129 8.67 -16.52 14.60
N CYS A 130 7.53 -16.48 13.92
CA CYS A 130 6.83 -17.69 13.47
C CYS A 130 6.63 -17.69 11.95
N GLU A 131 7.24 -18.69 11.30
CA GLU A 131 7.25 -18.83 9.84
C GLU A 131 6.18 -19.77 9.29
N GLU A 132 5.32 -20.33 10.15
CA GLU A 132 4.28 -21.27 9.73
C GLU A 132 3.26 -20.62 8.77
N LYS A 133 2.82 -21.40 7.79
CA LYS A 133 1.86 -21.01 6.76
C LYS A 133 0.73 -22.01 6.64
N PHE A 134 -0.47 -21.49 6.40
CA PHE A 134 -1.74 -22.21 6.46
C PHE A 134 -2.50 -22.10 5.14
N LYS A 135 -3.41 -23.04 4.92
CA LYS A 135 -4.25 -23.07 3.73
C LYS A 135 -5.34 -22.01 3.80
N ASP A 136 -5.89 -21.79 4.99
CA ASP A 136 -6.93 -20.79 5.22
C ASP A 136 -6.73 -19.97 6.51
N SER A 137 -7.53 -18.92 6.66
CA SER A 137 -7.51 -18.09 7.86
C SER A 137 -7.97 -18.82 9.12
N LYS A 138 -8.72 -19.93 9.01
CA LYS A 138 -9.24 -20.68 10.17
C LYS A 138 -8.14 -21.53 10.78
N GLU A 139 -7.38 -22.25 9.95
CA GLU A 139 -6.18 -22.99 10.34
C GLU A 139 -5.16 -22.07 11.00
N ARG A 140 -4.90 -20.89 10.42
CA ARG A 140 -4.04 -19.87 11.07
C ARG A 140 -4.55 -19.51 12.47
N LYS A 141 -5.86 -19.26 12.60
CA LYS A 141 -6.46 -18.92 13.91
C LYS A 141 -6.26 -20.06 14.91
N GLN A 142 -6.44 -21.30 14.47
CA GLN A 142 -6.23 -22.47 15.31
C GLN A 142 -4.77 -22.57 15.78
N HIS A 143 -3.81 -22.42 14.87
CA HIS A 143 -2.38 -22.37 15.22
C HIS A 143 -2.09 -21.27 16.24
N LEU A 144 -2.61 -20.06 16.06
CA LEU A 144 -2.41 -18.96 17.02
C LEU A 144 -2.97 -19.29 18.41
N ILE A 145 -4.08 -20.02 18.49
CA ILE A 145 -4.66 -20.48 19.77
C ILE A 145 -3.77 -21.54 20.42
N GLU A 146 -3.33 -22.54 19.65
CA GLU A 146 -2.61 -23.71 20.17
C GLU A 146 -1.14 -23.44 20.48
N LYS A 147 -0.44 -22.72 19.61
CA LYS A 147 1.01 -22.48 19.68
C LYS A 147 1.37 -21.15 20.33
N HIS A 148 0.50 -20.15 20.17
CA HIS A 148 0.75 -18.78 20.66
C HIS A 148 -0.22 -18.35 21.76
N ASN A 149 -1.05 -19.26 22.28
CA ASN A 149 -1.98 -19.03 23.40
C ASN A 149 -2.97 -17.87 23.16
N PHE A 150 -3.35 -17.62 21.91
CA PHE A 150 -4.39 -16.63 21.63
C PHE A 150 -5.72 -17.08 22.21
N SER A 151 -6.47 -16.16 22.80
CA SER A 151 -7.84 -16.47 23.23
C SER A 151 -8.73 -16.81 22.03
N LYS A 152 -9.64 -17.77 22.17
CA LYS A 152 -10.58 -18.18 21.10
C LYS A 152 -11.44 -17.02 20.60
N GLN A 153 -11.71 -16.03 21.45
CA GLN A 153 -12.50 -14.85 21.14
C GLN A 153 -11.71 -13.78 20.37
N THR A 154 -10.39 -13.94 20.24
CA THR A 154 -9.56 -12.98 19.51
C THR A 154 -10.00 -12.88 18.04
N ASN A 155 -10.15 -11.64 17.58
CA ASN A 155 -10.36 -11.34 16.17
C ASN A 155 -9.02 -11.18 15.46
N VAL A 156 -8.37 -12.30 15.14
CA VAL A 156 -7.06 -12.33 14.48
C VAL A 156 -7.08 -11.59 13.14
N ASN A 157 -8.17 -11.70 12.37
CA ASN A 157 -8.31 -11.01 11.09
C ASN A 157 -8.42 -9.49 11.27
N GLY A 158 -8.96 -9.03 12.39
CA GLY A 158 -9.01 -7.61 12.73
C GLY A 158 -7.63 -6.98 12.96
N LEU A 159 -6.60 -7.77 13.25
CA LEU A 159 -5.22 -7.30 13.41
C LEU A 159 -4.55 -6.96 12.06
N ILE A 160 -5.08 -7.53 10.97
CA ILE A 160 -4.59 -7.35 9.60
C ILE A 160 -5.58 -6.47 8.81
N LYS A 161 -6.87 -6.50 9.16
CA LYS A 161 -7.98 -5.85 8.47
C LYS A 161 -8.74 -4.94 9.45
N LYS A 162 -8.38 -3.65 9.50
CA LYS A 162 -8.91 -2.48 10.28
C LYS A 162 -7.83 -1.86 11.19
N ARG A 163 -7.85 -0.56 11.54
CA ARG A 163 -9.00 0.33 11.86
C ARG A 163 -8.63 1.82 11.72
N ILE A 164 -9.47 2.62 11.05
CA ILE A 164 -9.77 3.99 11.55
C ILE A 164 -11.19 3.92 12.09
N LYS A 165 -11.37 4.21 13.39
CA LYS A 165 -12.69 4.61 13.90
C LYS A 165 -12.97 5.95 13.20
N LYS A 166 -13.98 5.99 12.31
CA LYS A 166 -14.57 7.27 11.92
C LYS A 166 -14.98 7.96 13.21
N TYR A 167 -14.31 9.05 13.57
CA TYR A 167 -14.93 10.02 14.47
C TYR A 167 -16.20 10.48 13.75
N LYS A 168 -17.34 10.38 14.44
CA LYS A 168 -18.55 11.08 14.02
C LYS A 168 -18.30 12.55 14.36
N ASP A 169 -18.45 13.39 13.36
CA ASP A 169 -18.63 14.84 13.53
C ASP A 169 -19.79 15.14 14.48
#